data_AF-A0A1Q5U1K7-F1
#
_entry.id   AF-A0A1Q5U1K7-F1
#
_cell.length_a   1.000
_cell.length_b   1.000
_cell.length_c   1.000
_cell.angle_alpha   90.00
_cell.angle_beta   90.00
_cell.angle_gamma   90.00
#
_symmetry.space_group_name_H-M   'P 1'
#
loop_
_entity.id
_entity.type
_entity.pdbx_description
1 polymer ?
#
loop_
_entity_poly.entity_id
_entity_poly.type
_entity_poly.pdbx_seq_one_letter_code
_entity_poly.pdbx_strand_id
1 'polypeptide(L)'
;MSFLDPVSGAWASISGTASILSNPETVQKYYSPQLKAWLGDMGDGVHDGGPNDPRIGVIKLEAKLATHVAAKKGILGRATDTVKGAVKGEVPNINSIRELSMAELAEWRRTHQS
;
A
#
# COMPACT_ATOMS: atom_id res chain seq x y z
N MET A 1 -0.51 -6.90 -5.20
CA MET A 1 -0.04 -6.40 -3.89
C MET A 1 -1.17 -6.52 -2.89
N SER A 2 -0.90 -6.97 -1.68
CA SER A 2 -1.88 -7.07 -0.60
C SER A 2 -1.42 -6.24 0.60
N PHE A 3 -2.38 -5.67 1.32
CA PHE A 3 -2.14 -4.90 2.54
C PHE A 3 -3.19 -5.26 3.60
N LEU A 4 -2.75 -5.34 4.85
CA LEU A 4 -3.60 -5.52 6.02
C LEU A 4 -3.06 -4.62 7.12
N ASP A 5 -3.93 -3.78 7.67
CA ASP A 5 -3.68 -3.10 8.94
C ASP A 5 -4.26 -3.98 10.07
N PRO A 6 -3.41 -4.60 10.92
CA PRO A 6 -3.88 -5.47 11.98
C PRO A 6 -4.67 -4.72 13.08
N VAL A 7 -4.45 -3.41 13.25
CA VAL A 7 -5.09 -2.61 14.30
C VAL A 7 -6.52 -2.26 13.89
N SER A 8 -6.68 -1.64 12.72
CA SER A 8 -8.02 -1.26 12.23
C SER A 8 -8.76 -2.40 11.54
N GLY A 9 -8.06 -3.46 11.13
CA GLY A 9 -8.51 -4.52 10.24
C GLY A 9 -8.97 -4.02 8.86
N ALA A 10 -8.51 -2.85 8.44
CA ALA A 10 -8.61 -2.41 7.05
C ALA A 10 -7.69 -3.28 6.20
N TRP A 11 -8.13 -3.61 4.99
CA TRP A 11 -7.33 -4.42 4.07
C TRP A 11 -7.56 -3.98 2.63
N ALA A 12 -6.58 -4.26 1.78
CA ALA A 12 -6.69 -4.07 0.34
C ALA A 12 -5.98 -5.20 -0.40
N SER A 13 -6.61 -5.66 -1.49
CA SER A 13 -6.04 -6.52 -2.51
C SER A 13 -6.00 -5.73 -3.82
N ILE A 14 -4.80 -5.49 -4.34
CA ILE A 14 -4.56 -4.63 -5.49
C ILE A 14 -3.93 -5.47 -6.60
N SER A 15 -4.57 -5.48 -7.77
CA SER A 15 -4.05 -6.08 -9.01
C SER A 15 -3.60 -4.98 -9.97
N GLY A 16 -2.61 -5.27 -10.81
CA GLY A 16 -1.99 -4.26 -11.65
C GLY A 16 -0.79 -4.78 -12.42
N THR A 17 -0.14 -3.89 -13.16
CA THR A 17 1.12 -4.17 -13.84
C THR A 17 2.27 -3.65 -12.98
N ALA A 18 3.25 -4.51 -12.69
CA ALA A 18 4.49 -4.11 -12.02
C ALA A 18 5.59 -3.80 -13.03
N SER A 19 6.41 -2.78 -12.74
CA SER A 19 7.57 -2.38 -13.55
C SER A 19 8.70 -1.91 -12.65
N ILE A 20 9.95 -2.03 -13.13
CA ILE A 20 11.13 -1.52 -12.42
C ILE A 20 11.46 -0.14 -12.97
N LEU A 21 11.67 0.83 -12.06
CA LEU A 21 12.14 2.17 -12.36
C LEU A 21 13.51 2.37 -11.71
N SER A 22 14.54 2.62 -12.50
CA SER A 22 15.92 2.79 -12.04
C SER A 22 16.51 4.17 -12.37
N ASN A 23 15.69 5.13 -12.81
CA ASN A 23 16.19 6.48 -13.06
C ASN A 23 16.56 7.17 -11.72
N PRO A 24 17.64 7.97 -11.68
CA PRO A 24 18.14 8.57 -10.44
C PRO A 24 17.10 9.40 -9.70
N GLU A 25 16.30 10.20 -10.41
CA GLU A 25 15.29 11.08 -9.80
C GLU A 25 14.23 10.29 -9.03
N THR A 26 13.75 9.18 -9.61
CA THR A 26 12.76 8.31 -8.97
C THR A 26 13.35 7.57 -7.77
N VAL A 27 14.57 7.04 -7.92
CA VAL A 27 15.26 6.36 -6.81
C VAL A 27 15.46 7.34 -5.67
N GLN A 28 16.00 8.53 -5.93
CA GLN A 28 16.24 9.55 -4.93
C GLN A 28 14.94 10.01 -4.24
N LYS A 29 13.83 10.14 -4.99
CA LYS A 29 12.52 10.53 -4.45
C LYS A 29 11.95 9.52 -3.45
N TYR A 30 12.13 8.23 -3.71
CA TYR A 30 11.56 7.16 -2.87
C TYR A 30 12.59 6.47 -1.97
N TYR A 31 13.83 6.94 -1.97
CA TYR A 31 14.90 6.38 -1.16
C TYR A 31 14.65 6.59 0.34
N SER A 32 14.98 5.56 1.11
CA SER A 32 14.92 5.57 2.57
C SER A 32 16.34 5.33 3.11
N PRO A 33 16.88 6.17 4.01
CA PRO A 33 18.22 6.00 4.56
C PRO A 33 18.47 4.63 5.22
N GLN A 34 17.42 3.99 5.71
CA GLN A 34 17.49 2.64 6.30
C GLN A 34 17.90 1.58 5.27
N LEU A 35 17.72 1.83 3.97
CA LEU A 35 18.08 0.91 2.89
C LEU A 35 19.60 0.65 2.84
N LYS A 36 20.42 1.64 3.21
CA LYS A 36 21.89 1.51 3.24
C LYS A 36 22.36 0.34 4.11
N ALA A 37 21.65 0.03 5.20
CA ALA A 37 21.98 -1.09 6.09
C ALA A 37 21.83 -2.46 5.42
N TRP A 38 21.04 -2.56 4.35
CA TRP A 38 20.79 -3.81 3.62
C TRP A 38 21.75 -4.02 2.45
N LEU A 39 22.20 -2.95 1.79
CA LEU A 39 23.14 -3.05 0.68
C LEU A 39 24.60 -2.99 1.13
N GLY A 40 24.89 -2.23 2.19
CA GLY A 40 26.25 -1.94 2.62
C GLY A 40 27.05 -1.10 1.62
N ASP A 41 28.27 -0.74 2.03
CA ASP A 41 29.26 -0.05 1.22
C ASP A 41 30.31 -1.07 0.75
N MET A 42 30.56 -1.14 -0.55
CA MET A 42 31.56 -2.03 -1.15
C MET A 42 32.98 -1.45 -1.13
N GLY A 43 33.14 -0.17 -0.78
CA GLY A 43 34.43 0.51 -0.73
C GLY A 43 35.04 0.83 -2.11
N ASP A 44 34.26 0.70 -3.18
CA ASP A 44 34.68 1.00 -4.56
C ASP A 44 34.33 2.42 -5.03
N GLY A 45 33.76 3.23 -4.14
CA GLY A 45 33.37 4.62 -4.40
C GLY A 45 32.09 4.79 -5.24
N VAL A 46 31.44 3.70 -5.65
CA VAL A 46 30.22 3.72 -6.47
C VAL A 46 29.05 3.02 -5.76
N HIS A 47 29.32 1.89 -5.11
CA HIS A 47 28.32 1.03 -4.49
C HIS A 47 28.28 1.23 -2.97
N ASP A 48 27.77 2.38 -2.55
CA ASP A 48 27.79 2.83 -1.16
C ASP A 48 26.46 2.63 -0.40
N GLY A 49 25.45 2.04 -1.06
CA GLY A 49 24.09 1.86 -0.57
C GLY A 49 23.29 3.15 -0.43
N GLY A 50 23.82 4.28 -0.90
CA GLY A 50 23.16 5.59 -0.91
C GLY A 50 22.16 5.76 -2.05
N PRO A 51 21.48 6.92 -2.14
CA PRO A 51 20.43 7.16 -3.15
C PRO A 51 20.92 7.15 -4.60
N ASN A 52 22.23 7.22 -4.83
CA ASN A 52 22.84 7.17 -6.16
C ASN A 52 23.43 5.78 -6.49
N ASP A 53 23.32 4.82 -5.58
CA ASP A 53 23.86 3.48 -5.79
C ASP A 53 23.12 2.80 -6.97
N PRO A 54 23.84 2.40 -8.04
CA PRO A 54 23.23 1.89 -9.26
C PRO A 54 22.55 0.53 -9.09
N ARG A 55 22.72 -0.13 -7.94
CA ARG A 55 22.05 -1.40 -7.61
C ARG A 55 20.60 -1.19 -7.16
N ILE A 56 20.20 0.05 -6.85
CA ILE A 56 18.88 0.36 -6.31
C ILE A 56 17.89 0.67 -7.44
N GLY A 57 16.72 0.06 -7.37
CA GLY A 57 15.58 0.35 -8.24
C GLY A 57 14.27 0.34 -7.47
N VAL A 58 13.27 1.03 -8.02
CA VAL A 58 11.92 1.13 -7.45
C VAL A 58 10.99 0.20 -8.21
N ILE A 59 10.29 -0.68 -7.49
CA ILE A 59 9.18 -1.47 -8.06
C ILE A 59 7.92 -0.59 -8.03
N LYS A 60 7.48 -0.14 -9.19
CA LYS A 60 6.21 0.57 -9.36
C LYS A 60 5.11 -0.44 -9.70
N LEU A 61 4.00 -0.37 -8.97
CA LEU A 61 2.76 -1.08 -9.33
C LEU A 61 1.74 -0.07 -9.86
N GLU A 62 1.35 -0.21 -11.12
CA GLU A 62 0.21 0.51 -11.68
C GLU A 62 -1.08 -0.30 -11.48
N ALA A 63 -1.91 0.14 -10.53
CA ALA A 63 -3.15 -0.54 -10.18
C ALA A 63 -4.16 -0.55 -11.35
N LYS A 64 -4.78 -1.71 -11.58
CA LYS A 64 -5.90 -1.90 -12.51
C LYS A 64 -7.20 -2.18 -11.78
N LEU A 65 -7.15 -2.92 -10.67
CA LEU A 65 -8.29 -3.16 -9.79
C LEU A 65 -7.81 -3.11 -8.35
N ALA A 66 -8.65 -2.59 -7.45
CA ALA A 66 -8.42 -2.74 -6.02
C ALA A 66 -9.70 -3.13 -5.30
N THR A 67 -9.69 -4.28 -4.65
CA THR A 67 -10.75 -4.70 -3.72
C THR A 67 -10.28 -4.36 -2.32
N HIS A 68 -11.07 -3.63 -1.55
CA HIS A 68 -10.65 -3.16 -0.24
C HIS A 68 -11.80 -3.08 0.75
N VAL A 69 -11.43 -3.03 2.02
CA VAL A 69 -12.30 -2.68 3.13
C VAL A 69 -11.66 -1.53 3.88
N ALA A 70 -12.34 -0.38 3.90
CA ALA A 70 -11.97 0.74 4.75
C ALA A 70 -12.61 0.57 6.13
N ALA A 71 -11.83 0.63 7.20
CA ALA A 71 -12.39 0.51 8.55
C ALA A 71 -13.23 1.75 8.91
N LYS A 72 -14.55 1.61 9.12
CA LYS A 72 -15.42 2.72 9.55
C LYS A 72 -15.41 2.96 11.07
N LYS A 73 -14.95 1.99 11.86
CA LYS A 73 -14.84 2.07 13.33
C LYS A 73 -13.55 1.40 13.80
N GLY A 74 -12.85 1.99 14.77
CA GLY A 74 -11.69 1.39 15.45
C GLY A 74 -12.07 0.19 16.34
N ILE A 75 -11.07 -0.39 17.03
CA ILE A 75 -11.18 -1.61 17.86
C ILE A 75 -12.38 -1.59 18.83
N LEU A 76 -12.67 -0.44 19.45
CA LEU A 76 -13.79 -0.27 20.40
C LEU A 76 -15.17 -0.49 19.77
N GLY A 77 -15.37 -0.08 18.51
CA GLY A 77 -16.66 -0.26 17.82
C GLY A 77 -16.93 -1.71 17.43
N ARG A 78 -15.89 -2.52 17.20
CA ARG A 78 -16.03 -3.95 16.87
C ARG A 78 -16.49 -4.77 18.07
N ALA A 79 -15.95 -4.51 19.27
CA ALA A 79 -16.32 -5.25 20.48
C ALA A 79 -17.80 -5.11 20.84
N THR A 80 -18.37 -3.89 20.67
CA THR A 80 -19.80 -3.66 20.90
C THR A 80 -20.71 -4.32 19.85
N ASP A 81 -20.24 -4.40 18.60
CA ASP A 81 -21.03 -4.95 17.49
C ASP A 81 -21.07 -6.50 17.58
N THR A 82 -20.04 -7.17 18.11
CA THR A 82 -20.04 -8.63 18.37
C THR A 82 -21.06 -9.04 19.44
N VAL A 83 -21.18 -8.28 20.54
CA VAL A 83 -22.15 -8.56 21.61
C VAL A 83 -23.58 -8.37 21.10
N LYS A 84 -23.83 -7.32 20.30
CA LYS A 84 -25.14 -7.09 19.67
C LYS A 84 -25.50 -8.17 18.65
N GLY A 85 -24.55 -8.63 17.84
CA GLY A 85 -24.79 -9.69 16.86
C GLY A 85 -25.17 -11.03 17.50
N ALA A 86 -24.56 -11.38 18.63
CA ALA A 86 -24.89 -12.60 19.37
C ALA A 86 -26.29 -12.57 20.02
N VAL A 87 -26.78 -11.39 20.43
CA VAL A 87 -28.06 -11.23 21.13
C VAL A 87 -29.22 -10.94 20.17
N LYS A 88 -28.95 -10.21 19.08
CA LYS A 88 -29.99 -9.66 18.18
C LYS A 88 -30.07 -10.38 16.83
N GLY A 89 -29.13 -11.29 16.54
CA GLY A 89 -29.02 -11.97 15.23
C GLY A 89 -28.64 -11.04 14.07
N GLU A 90 -28.33 -9.77 14.36
CA GLU A 90 -27.93 -8.79 13.36
C GLU A 90 -26.45 -9.04 12.99
N VAL A 91 -26.19 -9.40 11.72
CA VAL A 91 -24.83 -9.52 11.21
C VAL A 91 -24.14 -8.16 11.39
N PRO A 92 -22.99 -8.10 12.10
CA PRO A 92 -22.24 -6.87 12.26
C PRO A 92 -22.04 -6.24 10.88
N ASN A 93 -22.25 -4.93 10.77
CA ASN A 93 -22.06 -4.19 9.52
C ASN A 93 -20.55 -4.14 9.22
N ILE A 94 -19.99 -5.28 8.80
CA ILE A 94 -18.62 -5.44 8.37
C ILE A 94 -18.50 -4.51 7.18
N ASN A 95 -17.84 -3.38 7.45
CA ASN A 95 -17.33 -2.39 6.52
C ASN A 95 -17.44 -2.87 5.06
N SER A 96 -18.37 -2.28 4.31
CA SER A 96 -18.69 -2.64 2.93
C SER A 96 -17.42 -2.87 2.12
N ILE A 97 -17.23 -4.11 1.66
CA ILE A 97 -16.23 -4.43 0.65
C ILE A 97 -16.51 -3.54 -0.56
N ARG A 98 -15.49 -2.82 -1.01
CA ARG A 98 -15.56 -1.97 -2.19
C ARG A 98 -14.53 -2.43 -3.20
N GLU A 99 -14.95 -2.44 -4.45
CA GLU A 99 -14.06 -2.58 -5.58
C GLU A 99 -13.87 -1.22 -6.25
N LEU A 100 -12.63 -0.93 -6.63
CA LEU A 100 -12.23 0.19 -7.46
C LEU A 100 -11.93 -0.34 -8.86
N SER A 101 -12.73 0.07 -9.83
CA SER A 101 -12.59 -0.31 -11.23
C SER A 101 -11.45 0.44 -11.92
N MET A 102 -11.01 -0.07 -13.08
CA MET A 102 -10.03 0.61 -13.93
C MET A 102 -10.48 2.03 -14.30
N ALA A 103 -11.77 2.23 -14.59
CA ALA A 103 -12.30 3.53 -14.98
C ALA A 103 -12.25 4.53 -13.82
N GLU A 104 -12.63 4.12 -12.61
CA GLU A 104 -12.52 4.97 -11.42
C GLU A 104 -11.07 5.32 -11.09
N LEU A 105 -10.16 4.35 -11.20
CA LEU A 105 -8.73 4.58 -10.98
C LEU A 105 -8.15 5.54 -12.04
N ALA A 106 -8.56 5.41 -13.30
CA ALA A 106 -8.14 6.31 -14.37
C ALA A 106 -8.67 7.74 -14.15
N GLU A 107 -9.94 7.87 -13.78
CA GLU A 107 -10.56 9.17 -13.47
C GLU A 107 -9.90 9.83 -12.26
N TRP A 108 -9.59 9.07 -11.22
CA TRP A 108 -8.86 9.56 -10.06
C TRP A 108 -7.48 10.10 -10.45
N ARG A 109 -6.72 9.36 -11.26
CA ARG A 109 -5.41 9.82 -11.78
C ARG A 109 -5.54 11.11 -12.58
N ARG A 110 -6.56 11.24 -13.43
CA ARG A 110 -6.80 12.42 -14.26
C ARG A 110 -7.07 13.68 -13.41
N THR A 111 -7.81 13.52 -12.31
CA THR A 111 -8.25 14.63 -11.45
C THR A 111 -7.27 14.99 -10.34
N HIS A 112 -6.30 14.11 -10.05
CA HIS A 112 -5.33 14.26 -8.94
C HIS A 112 -3.87 14.14 -9.40
N GLN A 113 -3.58 14.52 -10.65
CA GLN A 113 -2.20 14.73 -11.09
C GLN A 113 -1.62 15.94 -10.36
N SER A 114 -0.58 15.72 -9.55
CA SER A 114 0.28 16.75 -8.96
C SER A 114 1.69 16.69 -9.52
#